data_AF-A0A4V4U8I6-F1
#
_entry.id   AF-A0A4V4U8I6-F1
#
_cell.length_a   1.000
_cell.length_b   1.000
_cell.length_c   1.000
_cell.angle_alpha   90.00
_cell.angle_beta   90.00
_cell.angle_gamma   90.00
#
_symmetry.space_group_name_H-M   'P 1'
#
loop_
_entity.id
_entity.type
_entity.pdbx_description
1 polymer ?
#
loop_
_entity_poly.entity_id
_entity_poly.type
_entity_poly.pdbx_seq_one_letter_code
_entity_poly.pdbx_strand_id
1 'polypeptide(L)'
;MALSPQWLDELRSRITLSSVIMRTTKLQRAGREWKACCPFHNEKTPSFTVNDQKGFYHCFGCQAHGDVISWMTDQRGLSFMDAVKELAAEAGMEVPRPDPREAQRAEQRAGLHDVMQAAQDWFVQNLRSPQGKQARDYLASRGFNDRTIERFGFGFAPDSRGGLKEALSRFDEHMLVEAGLLISVDDKPPYDRFRGRLMLPIQDARERVIAFGGRILESRDGVAKYLNSPDTPLFDKGRTLYNIHRAAPASRQSDRVVVVEGYMDVIALAAAGFEDAVAPMGTALTDNQIELLWRMVEKPVLCFDGDAAGRRAAMKAVSRALPLLRPGHSLQIVQLPGGLDPDDLIKQQGAKAMEQLLAAPKSMLELVWEEERDARPLASPEDKAGLKERLLAHADAIQHPDIRSLYRREWLDLYSAFAFPKREFQKTGWQPGRQARPFQPAQSPQMTAQLKRAASGNFRDMLAQAVLAGLARHPDQIDRHAEQLLRLTKLVPESSAAVDYLLDAAETLEDGANSPISASGILPPPPDNTRFSFLVEGSDPDDAREDLAEAIALLVERPQLDAAIAAATSRFETDPEGAFAEQQRLRKRKLEIESRLGQMARKRAAEVAPEGQSAAGAINAGGDQETD
;
A
#
# COMPACT_ATOMS: atom_id res chain seq x y z
N MET A 1 35.98 -15.14 0.17
CA MET A 1 36.29 -13.89 0.89
C MET A 1 35.71 -14.01 2.28
N ALA A 2 36.52 -14.00 3.32
CA ALA A 2 35.99 -13.89 4.68
C ALA A 2 36.72 -12.74 5.36
N LEU A 3 36.07 -11.57 5.42
CA LEU A 3 36.39 -10.61 6.47
C LEU A 3 36.12 -11.37 7.77
N SER A 4 37.16 -11.61 8.57
CA SER A 4 36.96 -12.38 9.79
C SER A 4 35.96 -11.64 10.70
N PRO A 5 35.11 -12.35 11.44
CA PRO A 5 34.22 -11.72 12.42
C PRO A 5 34.98 -10.77 13.36
N GLN A 6 36.19 -11.17 13.77
CA GLN A 6 37.09 -10.38 14.59
C GLN A 6 37.51 -9.05 13.93
N TRP A 7 37.78 -9.04 12.62
CA TRP A 7 38.14 -7.81 11.91
C TRP A 7 36.95 -6.86 11.75
N LEU A 8 35.75 -7.42 11.50
CA LEU A 8 34.52 -6.63 11.46
C LEU A 8 34.18 -6.03 12.83
N ASP A 9 34.39 -6.78 13.91
CA ASP A 9 34.21 -6.29 15.28
C ASP A 9 35.23 -5.19 15.62
N GLU A 10 36.48 -5.34 15.18
CA GLU A 10 37.49 -4.29 15.32
C GLU A 10 37.08 -3.02 14.56
N LEU A 11 36.60 -3.15 13.33
CA LEU A 11 36.10 -2.02 12.54
C LEU A 11 34.94 -1.30 13.23
N ARG A 12 33.95 -2.04 13.72
CA ARG A 12 32.83 -1.49 14.49
C ARG A 12 33.30 -0.75 15.74
N SER A 13 34.33 -1.25 16.42
CA SER A 13 34.84 -0.66 17.66
C SER A 13 35.60 0.66 17.44
N ARG A 14 36.17 0.88 16.25
CA ARG A 14 36.94 2.09 15.92
C ARG A 14 36.10 3.24 15.41
N ILE A 15 34.88 2.97 14.97
CA ILE A 15 33.98 4.01 14.46
C ILE A 15 32.93 4.33 15.51
N THR A 16 32.82 5.63 15.83
CA THR A 16 31.76 6.12 16.71
C THR A 16 30.47 6.25 15.90
N LEU A 17 29.47 5.41 16.19
CA LEU A 17 28.22 5.33 15.44
C LEU A 17 27.50 6.69 15.32
N SER A 18 27.40 7.45 16.41
CA SER A 18 26.77 8.76 16.42
C SER A 18 27.45 9.75 15.47
N SER A 19 28.77 9.68 15.29
CA SER A 19 29.52 10.54 14.38
C SER A 19 29.19 10.29 12.90
N VAL A 20 28.88 9.03 12.54
CA VAL A 20 28.46 8.65 11.20
C VAL A 20 27.01 9.06 10.96
N ILE A 21 26.13 8.83 11.94
CA ILE A 21 24.71 9.19 11.85
C ILE A 21 24.50 10.72 11.79
N MET A 22 25.30 11.50 12.54
CA MET A 22 25.19 12.97 12.57
C MET A 22 25.42 13.64 11.22
N ARG A 23 25.97 12.94 10.23
CA ARG A 23 26.16 13.46 8.85
C ARG A 23 24.83 13.70 8.14
N THR A 24 23.82 12.90 8.42
CA THR A 24 22.51 12.99 7.75
C THR A 24 21.36 13.23 8.73
N THR A 25 21.55 12.95 10.03
CA THR A 25 20.49 13.04 11.03
C THR A 25 20.93 13.90 12.22
N LYS A 26 20.14 14.91 12.57
CA LYS A 26 20.44 15.79 13.72
C LYS A 26 20.20 15.06 15.04
N LEU A 27 21.27 14.58 15.67
CA LEU A 27 21.22 13.93 16.98
C LEU A 27 21.22 14.95 18.13
N GLN A 28 20.41 14.69 19.16
CA GLN A 28 20.36 15.42 20.43
C GLN A 28 20.88 14.54 21.57
N ARG A 29 21.66 15.11 22.49
CA ARG A 29 22.23 14.34 23.60
C ARG A 29 21.17 14.05 24.67
N ALA A 30 21.05 12.78 25.07
CA ALA A 30 20.10 12.32 26.08
C ALA A 30 20.82 11.40 27.08
N GLY A 31 21.51 12.01 28.06
CA GLY A 31 22.32 11.27 29.03
C GLY A 31 23.55 10.62 28.37
N ARG A 32 23.60 9.28 28.42
CA ARG A 32 24.68 8.47 27.82
C ARG A 32 24.39 8.06 26.36
N GLU A 33 23.19 8.37 25.86
CA GLU A 33 22.76 8.04 24.50
C GLU A 33 22.45 9.32 23.72
N TRP A 34 22.22 9.14 22.41
CA TRP A 34 21.71 10.19 21.53
C TRP A 34 20.27 9.87 21.13
N LYS A 35 19.48 10.90 20.87
CA LYS A 35 18.09 10.81 20.41
C LYS A 35 17.86 11.66 19.17
N ALA A 36 17.03 11.20 18.25
CA ALA A 36 16.56 11.97 17.11
C ALA A 36 15.17 11.50 16.66
N CYS A 37 14.53 12.27 15.77
CA CYS A 37 13.48 11.73 14.94
C CYS A 37 14.10 10.71 13.98
N CYS A 38 13.41 9.60 13.78
CA CYS A 38 13.91 8.50 13.01
C CYS A 38 14.13 8.87 11.53
N PRO A 39 15.28 8.50 10.96
CA PRO A 39 15.56 8.71 9.54
C PRO A 39 14.94 7.65 8.63
N PHE A 40 14.41 6.57 9.20
CA PHE A 40 13.78 5.46 8.47
C PHE A 40 12.25 5.61 8.34
N HIS A 41 11.62 6.48 9.14
CA HIS A 41 10.19 6.75 9.07
C HIS A 41 9.87 8.16 9.59
N ASN A 42 8.77 8.75 9.14
CA ASN A 42 8.45 10.14 9.48
C ASN A 42 7.74 10.23 10.84
N GLU A 43 8.38 10.88 11.82
CA GLU A 43 7.83 11.10 13.16
C GLU A 43 8.11 12.51 13.70
N LYS A 44 7.22 12.99 14.59
CA LYS A 44 7.36 14.31 15.24
C LYS A 44 8.05 14.24 16.60
N THR A 45 8.03 13.08 17.24
CA THR A 45 8.64 12.85 18.55
C THR A 45 9.90 11.99 18.39
N PRO A 46 11.04 12.33 19.03
CA PRO A 46 12.26 11.55 18.90
C PRO A 46 12.10 10.12 19.45
N SER A 47 12.02 9.09 18.59
CA SER A 47 12.00 7.68 18.99
C SER A 47 13.25 6.91 18.58
N PHE A 48 14.16 7.54 17.83
CA PHE A 48 15.42 6.96 17.40
C PHE A 48 16.50 7.19 18.46
N THR A 49 17.05 6.12 19.03
CA THR A 49 18.15 6.16 19.99
C THR A 49 19.42 5.60 19.39
N VAL A 50 20.56 6.20 19.74
CA VAL A 50 21.90 5.74 19.34
C VAL A 50 22.76 5.59 20.59
N ASN A 51 23.35 4.41 20.76
CA ASN A 51 24.22 4.13 21.89
C ASN A 51 25.64 3.82 21.37
N ASP A 52 26.56 4.77 21.50
CA ASP A 52 27.95 4.60 21.06
C ASP A 52 28.70 3.53 21.85
N GLN A 53 28.37 3.36 23.14
CA GLN A 53 29.04 2.36 23.99
C GLN A 53 28.66 0.93 23.59
N LYS A 54 27.41 0.73 23.16
CA LYS A 54 26.91 -0.57 22.70
C LYS A 54 27.04 -0.76 21.18
N GLY A 55 27.36 0.30 20.43
CA GLY A 55 27.62 0.26 18.99
C GLY A 55 26.38 0.05 18.11
N PHE A 56 25.17 0.32 18.61
CA PHE A 56 23.93 0.14 17.84
C PHE A 56 22.97 1.32 17.95
N TYR A 57 22.08 1.43 16.97
CA TYR A 57 20.89 2.28 17.02
C TYR A 57 19.62 1.44 17.15
N HIS A 58 18.57 2.04 17.69
CA HIS A 58 17.24 1.42 17.75
C HIS A 58 16.15 2.49 17.65
N CYS A 59 15.16 2.25 16.81
CA CYS A 59 13.98 3.10 16.71
C CYS A 59 12.80 2.47 17.44
N PHE A 60 12.25 3.15 18.45
CA PHE A 60 11.07 2.64 19.16
C PHE A 60 9.76 2.79 18.37
N GLY A 61 9.69 3.68 17.37
CA GLY A 61 8.54 3.82 16.46
C GLY A 61 8.47 2.73 15.39
N CYS A 62 9.52 2.55 14.58
CA CYS A 62 9.52 1.62 13.44
C CYS A 62 10.33 0.33 13.65
N GLN A 63 10.92 0.13 14.83
CA GLN A 63 11.77 -1.03 15.17
C GLN A 63 13.06 -1.17 14.36
N ALA A 64 13.42 -0.18 13.53
CA ALA A 64 14.71 -0.17 12.83
C ALA A 64 15.87 -0.29 13.84
N HIS A 65 16.74 -1.27 13.63
CA HIS A 65 17.85 -1.62 14.51
C HIS A 65 19.06 -2.00 13.68
N GLY A 66 20.25 -1.60 14.10
CA GLY A 66 21.48 -1.92 13.37
C GLY A 66 22.73 -1.32 13.98
N ASP A 67 23.86 -1.69 13.40
CA ASP A 67 25.18 -1.15 13.72
C ASP A 67 25.60 -0.07 12.70
N VAL A 68 26.87 0.36 12.77
CA VAL A 68 27.42 1.35 11.84
C VAL A 68 27.48 0.87 10.40
N ILE A 69 27.62 -0.44 10.16
CA ILE A 69 27.63 -1.02 8.81
C ILE A 69 26.19 -1.06 8.29
N SER A 70 25.23 -1.53 9.12
CA SER A 70 23.80 -1.50 8.80
C SER A 70 23.32 -0.09 8.46
N TRP A 71 23.81 0.93 9.16
CA TRP A 71 23.50 2.32 8.82
C TRP A 71 23.94 2.69 7.39
N MET A 72 25.15 2.27 7.01
CA MET A 72 25.71 2.55 5.68
C MET A 72 24.99 1.76 4.58
N THR A 73 24.48 0.57 4.87
CA THR A 73 23.72 -0.23 3.88
C THR A 73 22.26 0.21 3.79
N ASP A 74 21.59 0.35 4.92
CA ASP A 74 20.13 0.45 4.99
C ASP A 74 19.66 1.90 4.82
N GLN A 75 20.43 2.86 5.35
CA GLN A 75 20.13 4.29 5.21
C GLN A 75 20.79 4.89 3.97
N ARG A 76 22.07 4.59 3.72
CA ARG A 76 22.82 5.16 2.59
C ARG A 76 22.76 4.32 1.30
N GLY A 77 22.22 3.11 1.35
CA GLY A 77 22.07 2.26 0.18
C GLY A 77 23.39 1.71 -0.38
N LEU A 78 24.48 1.74 0.40
CA LEU A 78 25.77 1.21 -0.04
C LEU A 78 25.76 -0.33 -0.05
N SER A 79 26.55 -0.93 -0.94
CA SER A 79 26.84 -2.36 -0.85
C SER A 79 27.67 -2.63 0.41
N PHE A 80 27.53 -3.82 1.01
CA PHE A 80 28.24 -4.19 2.23
C PHE A 80 29.77 -3.95 2.13
N MET A 81 30.39 -4.33 1.00
CA MET A 81 31.82 -4.16 0.80
C MET A 81 32.23 -2.69 0.61
N ASP A 82 31.38 -1.88 -0.02
CA ASP A 82 31.65 -0.44 -0.18
C ASP A 82 31.51 0.29 1.16
N ALA A 83 30.50 -0.07 1.97
CA ALA A 83 30.35 0.39 3.35
C ALA A 83 31.57 0.04 4.21
N VAL A 84 32.05 -1.19 4.13
CA VAL A 84 33.26 -1.64 4.86
C VAL A 84 34.50 -0.85 4.43
N LYS A 85 34.70 -0.62 3.13
CA LYS A 85 35.85 0.16 2.63
C LYS A 85 35.83 1.61 3.12
N GLU A 86 34.66 2.24 3.09
CA GLU A 86 34.51 3.64 3.52
C GLU A 86 34.76 3.77 5.03
N LEU A 87 34.16 2.90 5.83
CA LEU A 87 34.37 2.87 7.29
C LEU A 87 35.82 2.53 7.65
N ALA A 88 36.46 1.62 6.92
CA ALA A 88 37.86 1.25 7.17
C ALA A 88 38.83 2.40 6.86
N ALA A 89 38.60 3.13 5.77
CA ALA A 89 39.37 4.33 5.44
C ALA A 89 39.25 5.39 6.55
N GLU A 90 38.06 5.56 7.12
CA GLU A 90 37.81 6.46 8.24
C GLU A 90 38.48 5.97 9.55
N ALA A 91 38.44 4.67 9.82
CA ALA A 91 39.05 4.05 11.00
C ALA A 91 40.59 3.96 10.90
N GLY A 92 41.19 4.41 9.80
CA GLY A 92 42.61 4.20 9.50
C GLY A 92 42.98 2.71 9.44
N MET A 93 42.02 1.85 9.15
CA MET A 93 42.20 0.41 9.02
C MET A 93 42.44 0.06 7.56
N GLU A 94 43.53 -0.66 7.29
CA GLU A 94 43.65 -1.31 5.99
C GLU A 94 42.64 -2.46 5.92
N VAL A 95 41.73 -2.37 4.95
CA VAL A 95 40.89 -3.52 4.59
C VAL A 95 41.84 -4.64 4.16
N PRO A 96 41.77 -5.85 4.78
CA PRO A 96 42.64 -6.96 4.45
C PRO A 96 42.67 -7.15 2.94
N ARG A 97 43.82 -6.84 2.35
CA ARG A 97 44.01 -7.04 0.91
C ARG A 97 44.02 -8.56 0.71
N PRO A 98 43.28 -9.09 -0.27
CA PRO A 98 43.52 -10.48 -0.68
C PRO A 98 45.02 -10.62 -0.96
N ASP A 99 45.64 -11.74 -0.55
CA ASP A 99 47.05 -12.05 -0.84
C ASP A 99 47.33 -11.63 -2.28
N PRO A 100 48.33 -10.78 -2.59
CA PRO A 100 48.58 -10.33 -3.96
C PRO A 100 48.62 -11.47 -4.98
N ARG A 101 49.02 -12.69 -4.56
CA ARG A 101 48.94 -13.89 -5.40
C ARG A 101 47.55 -14.49 -5.49
N GLU A 102 46.70 -14.41 -4.48
CA GLU A 102 45.27 -14.78 -4.56
C GLU A 102 44.42 -13.71 -5.24
N ALA A 103 44.70 -12.43 -5.05
CA ALA A 103 44.09 -11.30 -5.74
C ALA A 103 44.45 -11.34 -7.23
N GLN A 104 45.73 -11.57 -7.56
CA GLN A 104 46.16 -11.78 -8.93
C GLN A 104 45.63 -13.10 -9.49
N ARG A 105 45.49 -14.19 -8.71
CA ARG A 105 44.81 -15.43 -9.15
C ARG A 105 43.29 -15.31 -9.24
N ALA A 106 42.67 -14.38 -8.51
CA ALA A 106 41.24 -14.09 -8.55
C ALA A 106 40.89 -13.07 -9.64
N GLU A 107 41.78 -12.12 -9.94
CA GLU A 107 41.75 -11.27 -11.14
C GLU A 107 42.11 -12.07 -12.39
N GLN A 108 42.98 -13.10 -12.28
CA GLN A 108 43.27 -14.04 -13.38
C GLN A 108 42.23 -15.16 -13.50
N ARG A 109 41.41 -15.43 -12.47
CA ARG A 109 40.28 -16.35 -12.60
C ARG A 109 39.16 -15.58 -13.26
N ALA A 110 38.76 -16.06 -14.43
CA ALA A 110 37.49 -15.66 -15.01
C ALA A 110 36.38 -15.75 -13.97
N GLY A 111 35.65 -14.65 -13.77
CA GLY A 111 34.42 -14.62 -13.01
C GLY A 111 33.21 -14.93 -13.89
N LEU A 112 32.04 -15.12 -13.27
CA LEU A 112 30.80 -15.34 -14.03
C LEU A 112 30.49 -14.19 -15.00
N HIS A 113 30.85 -12.95 -14.67
CA HIS A 113 30.69 -11.81 -15.58
C HIS A 113 31.55 -11.93 -16.85
N ASP A 114 32.75 -12.50 -16.77
CA ASP A 114 33.61 -12.72 -17.95
C ASP A 114 33.01 -13.79 -18.87
N VAL A 115 32.39 -14.82 -18.29
CA VAL A 115 31.64 -15.85 -19.03
C VAL A 115 30.43 -15.20 -19.73
N MET A 116 29.67 -14.35 -19.03
CA MET A 116 28.51 -13.66 -19.61
C MET A 116 28.91 -12.70 -20.73
N GLN A 117 30.01 -11.96 -20.57
CA GLN A 117 30.52 -11.07 -21.61
C GLN A 117 31.01 -11.87 -22.82
N ALA A 118 31.72 -12.97 -22.62
CA ALA A 118 32.15 -13.84 -23.71
C ALA A 118 30.97 -14.44 -24.49
N ALA A 119 29.90 -14.83 -23.79
CA ALA A 119 28.67 -15.31 -24.42
C ALA A 119 27.99 -14.19 -25.24
N GLN A 120 27.91 -12.97 -24.69
CA GLN A 120 27.40 -11.80 -25.40
C GLN A 120 28.18 -11.54 -26.69
N ASP A 121 29.52 -11.51 -26.63
CA ASP A 121 30.37 -11.28 -27.79
C ASP A 121 30.15 -12.35 -28.87
N TRP A 122 30.04 -13.62 -28.46
CA TRP A 122 29.76 -14.73 -29.36
C TRP A 122 28.38 -14.59 -30.04
N PHE A 123 27.34 -14.23 -29.29
CA PHE A 123 26.01 -13.99 -29.87
C PHE A 123 26.02 -12.82 -30.86
N VAL A 124 26.72 -11.72 -30.57
CA VAL A 124 26.85 -10.56 -31.48
C VAL A 124 27.58 -10.96 -32.76
N GLN A 125 28.67 -11.73 -32.64
CA GLN A 125 29.40 -12.24 -33.80
C GLN A 125 28.51 -13.13 -34.69
N ASN A 126 27.73 -14.01 -34.08
CA ASN A 126 26.78 -14.87 -34.80
C ASN A 126 25.66 -14.06 -35.47
N LEU A 127 25.19 -12.96 -34.86
CA LEU A 127 24.21 -12.09 -35.50
C LEU A 127 24.77 -11.45 -36.77
N ARG A 128 26.07 -11.20 -36.85
CA ARG A 128 26.75 -10.65 -38.04
C ARG A 128 27.11 -11.73 -39.07
N SER A 129 27.15 -13.00 -38.68
CA SER A 129 27.49 -14.11 -39.57
C SER A 129 26.36 -14.45 -40.55
N PRO A 130 26.59 -15.29 -41.58
CA PRO A 130 25.53 -15.78 -42.45
C PRO A 130 24.37 -16.48 -41.71
N GLN A 131 24.65 -17.14 -40.58
CA GLN A 131 23.64 -17.84 -39.77
C GLN A 131 22.65 -16.85 -39.12
N GLY A 132 23.10 -15.62 -38.83
CA GLY A 132 22.26 -14.57 -38.27
C GLY A 132 21.31 -13.90 -39.27
N LYS A 133 21.28 -14.29 -40.55
CA LYS A 133 20.48 -13.62 -41.59
C LYS A 133 19.00 -13.48 -41.19
N GLN A 134 18.38 -14.57 -40.75
CA GLN A 134 16.96 -14.55 -40.36
C GLN A 134 16.69 -13.61 -39.18
N ALA A 135 17.62 -13.55 -38.22
CA ALA A 135 17.51 -12.64 -37.07
C ALA A 135 17.61 -11.16 -37.50
N ARG A 136 18.53 -10.85 -38.43
CA ARG A 136 18.65 -9.50 -39.01
C ARG A 136 17.42 -9.11 -39.83
N ASP A 137 16.89 -10.02 -40.64
CA ASP A 137 15.67 -9.80 -41.43
C ASP A 137 14.47 -9.50 -40.50
N TYR A 138 14.37 -10.21 -39.37
CA TYR A 138 13.36 -9.94 -38.35
C TYR A 138 13.53 -8.57 -37.66
N LEU A 139 14.77 -8.20 -37.30
CA LEU A 139 15.05 -6.88 -36.70
C LEU A 139 14.72 -5.74 -37.68
N ALA A 140 15.05 -5.93 -38.96
CA ALA A 140 14.74 -4.99 -40.02
C ALA A 140 13.22 -4.85 -40.24
N SER A 141 12.45 -5.96 -40.21
CA SER A 141 10.99 -5.90 -40.32
C SER A 141 10.33 -5.20 -39.13
N ARG A 142 11.01 -5.17 -37.97
CA ARG A 142 10.60 -4.37 -36.81
C ARG A 142 10.98 -2.90 -36.90
N GLY A 143 11.76 -2.48 -37.90
CA GLY A 143 12.16 -1.09 -38.12
C GLY A 143 13.36 -0.66 -37.27
N PHE A 144 14.12 -1.61 -36.71
CA PHE A 144 15.30 -1.29 -35.90
C PHE A 144 16.53 -1.09 -36.78
N ASN A 145 17.13 0.10 -36.68
CA ASN A 145 18.38 0.42 -37.38
C ASN A 145 19.61 -0.17 -36.67
N ASP A 146 20.75 -0.17 -37.35
CA ASP A 146 22.01 -0.75 -36.83
C ASP A 146 22.44 -0.12 -35.49
N ARG A 147 22.19 1.17 -35.29
CA ARG A 147 22.50 1.86 -34.03
C ARG A 147 21.67 1.32 -32.88
N THR A 148 20.38 1.07 -33.08
CA THR A 148 19.51 0.44 -32.07
C THR A 148 19.94 -1.00 -31.82
N ILE A 149 20.28 -1.75 -32.87
CA ILE A 149 20.75 -3.14 -32.77
C ILE A 149 22.02 -3.23 -31.91
N GLU A 150 23.00 -2.37 -32.18
CA GLU A 150 24.25 -2.28 -31.42
C GLU A 150 24.01 -1.78 -29.99
N ARG A 151 23.24 -0.69 -29.84
CA ARG A 151 22.95 -0.08 -28.53
C ARG A 151 22.33 -1.07 -27.55
N PHE A 152 21.41 -1.91 -28.00
CA PHE A 152 20.74 -2.92 -27.18
C PHE A 152 21.48 -4.27 -27.16
N GLY A 153 22.61 -4.37 -27.87
CA GLY A 153 23.47 -5.56 -27.85
C GLY A 153 22.79 -6.81 -28.41
N PHE A 154 21.93 -6.67 -29.44
CA PHE A 154 21.30 -7.85 -30.03
C PHE A 154 22.34 -8.86 -30.51
N GLY A 155 22.04 -10.13 -30.29
CA GLY A 155 22.84 -11.25 -30.75
C GLY A 155 21.99 -12.36 -31.33
N PHE A 156 22.63 -13.45 -31.75
CA PHE A 156 21.96 -14.64 -32.26
C PHE A 156 22.58 -15.90 -31.68
N ALA A 157 21.74 -16.79 -31.17
CA ALA A 157 22.10 -18.16 -30.80
C ALA A 157 21.72 -19.10 -31.95
N PRO A 158 22.71 -19.69 -32.66
CA PRO A 158 22.46 -20.70 -33.69
C PRO A 158 21.63 -21.88 -33.16
N ASP A 159 20.95 -22.60 -34.05
CA ASP A 159 20.23 -23.83 -33.69
C ASP A 159 21.21 -25.01 -33.55
N SER A 160 22.05 -24.95 -32.51
CA SER A 160 23.05 -25.97 -32.16
C SER A 160 22.92 -26.34 -30.69
N ARG A 161 23.19 -27.62 -30.35
CA ARG A 161 23.13 -28.09 -28.95
C ARG A 161 24.40 -27.83 -28.14
N GLY A 162 25.52 -27.48 -28.78
CA GLY A 162 26.80 -27.29 -28.08
C GLY A 162 27.70 -26.21 -28.69
N GLY A 163 27.15 -25.35 -29.55
CA GLY A 163 27.94 -24.32 -30.22
C GLY A 163 28.47 -23.27 -29.24
N LEU A 164 27.67 -22.89 -28.24
CA LEU A 164 28.10 -21.97 -27.18
C LEU A 164 29.13 -22.66 -26.27
N LYS A 165 28.86 -23.91 -25.87
CA LYS A 165 29.80 -24.72 -25.07
C LYS A 165 31.18 -24.80 -25.73
N GLU A 166 31.24 -25.09 -27.02
CA GLU A 166 32.50 -25.17 -27.78
C GLU A 166 33.20 -23.80 -27.87
N ALA A 167 32.45 -22.75 -28.19
CA ALA A 167 32.99 -21.39 -28.32
C ALA A 167 33.55 -20.83 -27.01
N LEU A 168 33.00 -21.26 -25.88
CA LEU A 168 33.41 -20.84 -24.54
C LEU A 168 34.24 -21.91 -23.81
N SER A 169 34.83 -22.86 -24.54
CA SER A 169 35.66 -23.97 -24.00
C SER A 169 36.88 -23.53 -23.17
N ARG A 170 37.26 -22.26 -23.22
CA ARG A 170 38.30 -21.68 -22.36
C ARG A 170 37.87 -21.50 -20.90
N PHE A 171 36.58 -21.55 -20.61
CA PHE A 171 36.02 -21.44 -19.25
C PHE A 171 35.62 -22.83 -18.74
N ASP A 172 35.57 -22.97 -17.41
CA ASP A 172 35.08 -24.19 -16.78
C ASP A 172 33.59 -24.38 -17.09
N GLU A 173 33.22 -25.59 -17.53
CA GLU A 173 31.85 -25.97 -17.87
C GLU A 173 30.86 -25.71 -16.71
N HIS A 174 31.31 -25.91 -15.46
CA HIS A 174 30.49 -25.60 -14.28
C HIS A 174 30.08 -24.13 -14.24
N MET A 175 30.97 -23.21 -14.64
CA MET A 175 30.64 -21.78 -14.67
C MET A 175 29.59 -21.46 -15.71
N LEU A 176 29.57 -22.16 -16.85
CA LEU A 176 28.54 -21.96 -17.88
C LEU A 176 27.18 -22.48 -17.41
N VAL A 177 27.15 -23.57 -16.64
CA VAL A 177 25.92 -24.08 -15.99
C VAL A 177 25.44 -23.09 -14.91
N GLU A 178 26.34 -22.63 -14.04
CA GLU A 178 26.05 -21.67 -12.96
C GLU A 178 25.57 -20.31 -13.50
N ALA A 179 26.13 -19.86 -14.63
CA ALA A 179 25.67 -18.66 -15.36
C ALA A 179 24.33 -18.87 -16.10
N GLY A 180 23.77 -20.09 -16.09
CA GLY A 180 22.51 -20.41 -16.75
C GLY A 180 22.58 -20.46 -18.27
N LEU A 181 23.78 -20.62 -18.84
CA LEU A 181 24.02 -20.72 -20.28
C LEU A 181 23.89 -22.16 -20.80
N LEU A 182 24.21 -23.15 -19.96
CA LEU A 182 24.02 -24.57 -20.24
C LEU A 182 22.95 -25.17 -19.33
N ILE A 183 22.26 -26.18 -19.84
CA ILE A 183 21.36 -27.03 -19.07
C ILE A 183 22.10 -28.32 -18.74
N SER A 184 22.29 -28.59 -17.45
CA SER A 184 22.77 -29.87 -16.95
C SER A 184 21.60 -30.84 -16.75
N VAL A 185 21.79 -32.10 -17.12
CA VAL A 185 20.83 -33.19 -16.92
C VAL A 185 21.62 -34.38 -16.39
N ASP A 186 21.08 -35.08 -15.39
CA ASP A 186 21.73 -36.24 -14.79
C ASP A 186 22.12 -37.27 -15.87
N ASP A 187 23.34 -37.80 -15.75
CA ASP A 187 23.97 -38.78 -16.64
C ASP A 187 24.07 -38.36 -18.13
N LYS A 188 23.96 -37.06 -18.43
CA LYS A 188 24.10 -36.54 -19.80
C LYS A 188 25.01 -35.31 -19.85
N PRO A 189 25.77 -35.13 -20.95
CA PRO A 189 26.58 -33.93 -21.11
C PRO A 189 25.68 -32.68 -21.16
N PRO A 190 26.03 -31.59 -20.45
CA PRO A 190 25.36 -30.32 -20.54
C PRO A 190 25.30 -29.77 -21.97
N TYR A 191 24.20 -29.11 -22.28
CA TYR A 191 23.91 -28.57 -23.62
C TYR A 191 23.41 -27.14 -23.57
N ASP A 192 23.54 -26.41 -24.69
CA ASP A 192 23.22 -24.99 -24.81
C ASP A 192 21.76 -24.72 -24.45
N ARG A 193 21.51 -23.77 -23.54
CA ARG A 193 20.15 -23.37 -23.15
C ARG A 193 19.41 -22.66 -24.29
N PHE A 194 20.08 -21.73 -24.95
CA PHE A 194 19.52 -20.89 -26.01
C PHE A 194 19.92 -21.43 -27.37
N ARG A 195 18.92 -21.73 -28.21
CA ARG A 195 19.11 -22.35 -29.53
C ARG A 195 18.10 -21.80 -30.52
N GLY A 196 18.56 -21.39 -31.70
CA GLY A 196 17.71 -20.81 -32.75
C GLY A 196 16.96 -19.55 -32.28
N ARG A 197 17.61 -18.70 -31.48
CA ARG A 197 16.98 -17.55 -30.83
C ARG A 197 17.72 -16.26 -31.13
N LEU A 198 16.95 -15.19 -31.34
CA LEU A 198 17.44 -13.82 -31.21
C LEU A 198 17.73 -13.56 -29.73
N MET A 199 18.94 -13.11 -29.44
CA MET A 199 19.43 -12.92 -28.08
C MET A 199 19.40 -11.45 -27.68
N LEU A 200 18.95 -11.19 -26.46
CA LEU A 200 18.91 -9.88 -25.84
C LEU A 200 19.63 -9.94 -24.48
N PRO A 201 20.74 -9.21 -24.29
CA PRO A 201 21.42 -9.17 -23.00
C PRO A 201 20.59 -8.43 -21.96
N ILE A 202 20.54 -8.99 -20.75
CA ILE A 202 20.01 -8.34 -19.56
C ILE A 202 21.20 -7.81 -18.77
N GLN A 203 21.19 -6.52 -18.48
CA GLN A 203 22.31 -5.82 -17.84
C GLN A 203 21.89 -5.31 -16.47
N ASP A 204 22.84 -5.30 -15.53
CA ASP A 204 22.66 -4.64 -14.24
C ASP A 204 22.79 -3.11 -14.35
N ALA A 205 22.58 -2.40 -13.24
CA ALA A 205 22.71 -0.94 -13.18
C ALA A 205 24.13 -0.41 -13.49
N ARG A 206 25.15 -1.27 -13.55
CA ARG A 206 26.54 -0.97 -13.93
C ARG A 206 26.83 -1.39 -15.38
N GLU A 207 25.80 -1.70 -16.15
CA GLU A 207 25.86 -2.11 -17.56
C GLU A 207 26.53 -3.47 -17.80
N ARG A 208 26.74 -4.28 -16.75
CA ARG A 208 27.35 -5.61 -16.89
C ARG A 208 26.30 -6.62 -17.29
N VAL A 209 26.61 -7.51 -18.23
CA VAL A 209 25.69 -8.60 -18.62
C VAL A 209 25.55 -9.59 -17.47
N ILE A 210 24.31 -9.84 -17.05
CA ILE A 210 23.96 -10.72 -15.93
C ILE A 210 23.03 -11.87 -16.33
N ALA A 211 22.31 -11.73 -17.44
CA ALA A 211 21.43 -12.76 -17.98
C ALA A 211 21.11 -12.51 -19.46
N PHE A 212 20.32 -13.39 -20.06
CA PHE A 212 19.82 -13.24 -21.42
C PHE A 212 18.33 -13.52 -21.52
N GLY A 213 17.66 -12.74 -22.38
CA GLY A 213 16.39 -13.09 -23.00
C GLY A 213 16.64 -13.66 -24.40
N GLY A 214 15.85 -14.67 -24.79
CA GLY A 214 15.96 -15.32 -26.09
C GLY A 214 14.60 -15.46 -26.76
N ARG A 215 14.42 -14.88 -27.95
CA ARG A 215 13.18 -14.95 -28.73
C ARG A 215 13.32 -15.94 -29.90
N ILE A 216 12.41 -16.90 -30.02
CA ILE A 216 12.35 -17.74 -31.25
C ILE A 216 11.95 -16.88 -32.46
N LEU A 217 12.53 -17.17 -33.61
CA LEU A 217 12.16 -16.49 -34.86
C LEU A 217 10.97 -17.15 -35.56
N GLU A 218 10.83 -18.46 -35.37
CA GLU A 218 9.75 -19.29 -35.90
C GLU A 218 8.96 -19.90 -34.74
N SER A 219 7.63 -19.81 -34.82
CA SER A 219 6.74 -20.47 -33.86
C SER A 219 6.88 -21.99 -33.96
N ARG A 220 7.07 -22.65 -32.83
CA ARG A 220 7.12 -24.11 -32.71
C ARG A 220 6.13 -24.54 -31.62
N ASP A 221 5.36 -25.59 -31.86
CA ASP A 221 4.38 -26.09 -30.88
C ASP A 221 5.07 -26.48 -29.56
N GLY A 222 4.47 -26.05 -28.44
CA GLY A 222 5.00 -26.31 -27.10
C GLY A 222 6.24 -25.51 -26.71
N VAL A 223 6.76 -24.61 -27.56
CA VAL A 223 7.94 -23.78 -27.25
C VAL A 223 7.54 -22.33 -26.98
N ALA A 224 7.91 -21.81 -25.81
CA ALA A 224 7.66 -20.42 -25.46
C ALA A 224 8.37 -19.42 -26.39
N LYS A 225 7.62 -18.39 -26.83
CA LYS A 225 8.08 -17.30 -27.71
C LYS A 225 9.34 -16.62 -27.16
N TYR A 226 9.33 -16.31 -25.87
CA TYR A 226 10.48 -15.79 -25.12
C TYR A 226 10.93 -16.79 -24.07
N LEU A 227 12.25 -16.87 -23.88
CA LEU A 227 12.89 -17.64 -22.82
C LEU A 227 13.88 -16.75 -22.11
N ASN A 228 13.79 -16.64 -20.79
CA ASN A 228 14.78 -15.97 -19.97
C ASN A 228 15.78 -17.00 -19.41
N SER A 229 16.98 -16.54 -19.07
CA SER A 229 17.90 -17.25 -18.18
C SER A 229 17.16 -17.70 -16.89
N PRO A 230 17.57 -18.81 -16.27
CA PRO A 230 17.09 -19.14 -14.92
C PRO A 230 17.62 -18.11 -13.92
N ASP A 231 17.15 -18.15 -12.67
CA ASP A 231 17.81 -17.38 -11.61
C ASP A 231 19.23 -17.94 -11.38
N THR A 232 20.19 -17.04 -11.16
CA THR A 232 21.62 -17.34 -10.99
C THR A 232 22.20 -16.43 -9.91
N PRO A 233 23.45 -16.65 -9.45
CA PRO A 233 24.11 -15.72 -8.54
C PRO A 233 24.21 -14.28 -9.07
N LEU A 234 24.15 -14.07 -10.39
CA LEU A 234 24.19 -12.75 -11.02
C LEU A 234 22.81 -12.17 -11.33
N PHE A 235 21.77 -13.00 -11.40
CA PHE A 235 20.47 -12.60 -11.92
C PHE A 235 19.32 -13.17 -11.09
N ASP A 236 18.50 -12.25 -10.56
CA ASP A 236 17.24 -12.54 -9.90
C ASP A 236 16.12 -11.85 -10.67
N LYS A 237 15.22 -12.65 -11.27
CA LYS A 237 14.08 -12.13 -12.05
C LYS A 237 13.19 -11.21 -11.25
N GLY A 238 12.98 -11.52 -9.97
CA GLY A 238 12.10 -10.78 -9.08
C GLY A 238 12.69 -9.45 -8.61
N ARG A 239 13.96 -9.17 -8.88
CA ARG A 239 14.65 -7.93 -8.46
C ARG A 239 15.26 -7.15 -9.63
N THR A 240 15.17 -7.68 -10.84
CA THR A 240 15.74 -7.08 -12.04
C THR A 240 14.64 -6.48 -12.91
N LEU A 241 14.89 -5.28 -13.42
CA LEU A 241 14.13 -4.64 -14.50
C LEU A 241 15.03 -4.52 -15.72
N TYR A 242 14.55 -4.93 -16.88
CA TYR A 242 15.29 -4.75 -18.12
C TYR A 242 15.43 -3.28 -18.47
N ASN A 243 16.59 -2.94 -19.04
CA ASN A 243 16.96 -1.59 -19.45
C ASN A 243 17.11 -0.57 -18.31
N ILE A 244 17.15 -1.02 -17.06
CA ILE A 244 17.24 -0.12 -15.90
C ILE A 244 18.46 0.80 -15.93
N HIS A 245 19.62 0.34 -16.42
CA HIS A 245 20.84 1.13 -16.50
C HIS A 245 20.73 2.33 -17.45
N ARG A 246 19.92 2.22 -18.51
CA ARG A 246 19.64 3.33 -19.43
C ARG A 246 18.47 4.17 -18.94
N ALA A 247 17.44 3.53 -18.39
CA ALA A 247 16.23 4.21 -17.94
C ALA A 247 16.47 5.06 -16.68
N ALA A 248 17.31 4.62 -15.73
CA ALA A 248 17.58 5.36 -14.50
C ALA A 248 18.22 6.75 -14.68
N PRO A 249 19.23 6.95 -15.54
CA PRO A 249 19.71 8.30 -15.83
C PRO A 249 18.69 9.11 -16.64
N ALA A 250 17.95 8.49 -17.57
CA ALA A 250 16.92 9.16 -18.36
C ALA A 250 15.75 9.65 -17.50
N SER A 251 15.33 8.85 -16.51
CA SER A 251 14.20 9.17 -15.62
C SER A 251 14.46 10.39 -14.75
N ARG A 252 15.72 10.72 -14.45
CA ARG A 252 16.07 11.95 -13.74
C ARG A 252 15.84 13.21 -14.57
N GLN A 253 15.83 13.07 -15.90
CA GLN A 253 15.60 14.18 -16.82
C GLN A 253 14.12 14.30 -17.18
N SER A 254 13.42 13.17 -17.34
CA SER A 254 12.00 13.13 -17.68
C SER A 254 11.06 13.19 -16.47
N ASP A 255 11.58 13.00 -15.26
CA ASP A 255 10.80 12.76 -14.03
C ASP A 255 9.75 11.65 -14.18
N ARG A 256 10.09 10.63 -14.99
CA ARG A 256 9.18 9.55 -15.35
C ARG A 256 9.94 8.24 -15.55
N VAL A 257 9.26 7.14 -15.27
CA VAL A 257 9.65 5.78 -15.69
C VAL A 257 8.43 5.11 -16.30
N VAL A 258 8.58 4.56 -17.50
CA VAL A 258 7.51 3.84 -18.20
C VAL A 258 7.77 2.34 -18.08
N VAL A 259 6.84 1.61 -17.49
CA VAL A 259 6.90 0.16 -17.32
C VAL A 259 6.02 -0.50 -18.37
N VAL A 260 6.63 -1.25 -19.26
CA VAL A 260 5.95 -2.02 -20.33
C VAL A 260 6.08 -3.52 -20.09
N GLU A 261 5.39 -4.34 -20.88
CA GLU A 261 5.35 -5.80 -20.67
C GLU A 261 6.64 -6.50 -21.08
N GLY A 262 7.20 -6.15 -22.25
CA GLY A 262 8.27 -6.92 -22.87
C GLY A 262 9.50 -6.13 -23.29
N TYR A 263 10.55 -6.88 -23.62
CA TYR A 263 11.80 -6.32 -24.15
C TYR A 263 11.58 -5.46 -25.39
N MET A 264 10.74 -5.95 -26.32
CA MET A 264 10.54 -5.30 -27.61
C MET A 264 9.85 -3.94 -27.46
N ASP A 265 8.97 -3.80 -26.47
CA ASP A 265 8.25 -2.56 -26.19
C ASP A 265 9.20 -1.51 -25.64
N VAL A 266 10.10 -1.91 -24.74
CA VAL A 266 11.17 -1.04 -24.23
C VAL A 266 12.06 -0.53 -25.37
N ILE A 267 12.44 -1.44 -26.28
CA ILE A 267 13.33 -1.10 -27.39
C ILE A 267 12.61 -0.21 -28.41
N ALA A 268 11.33 -0.46 -28.68
CA ALA A 268 10.52 0.38 -29.56
C ALA A 268 10.33 1.79 -29.00
N LEU A 269 10.01 1.90 -27.70
CA LEU A 269 9.94 3.18 -26.98
C LEU A 269 11.28 3.93 -27.05
N ALA A 270 12.39 3.27 -26.74
CA ALA A 270 13.71 3.89 -26.82
C ALA A 270 14.09 4.31 -28.24
N ALA A 271 13.74 3.52 -29.26
CA ALA A 271 13.94 3.87 -30.67
C ALA A 271 13.11 5.09 -31.09
N ALA A 272 11.97 5.31 -30.44
CA ALA A 272 11.12 6.49 -30.62
C ALA A 272 11.51 7.70 -29.73
N GLY A 273 12.57 7.57 -28.91
CA GLY A 273 13.09 8.64 -28.06
C GLY A 273 12.65 8.61 -26.60
N PHE A 274 11.86 7.61 -26.20
CA PHE A 274 11.45 7.40 -24.80
C PHE A 274 12.46 6.48 -24.11
N GLU A 275 13.55 7.07 -23.61
CA GLU A 275 14.67 6.32 -23.02
C GLU A 275 14.41 5.84 -21.58
N ASP A 276 13.36 6.33 -20.95
CA ASP A 276 12.93 6.06 -19.58
C ASP A 276 12.05 4.80 -19.43
N ALA A 277 12.10 3.90 -20.41
CA ALA A 277 11.32 2.67 -20.44
C ALA A 277 12.04 1.46 -19.83
N VAL A 278 11.31 0.65 -19.05
CA VAL A 278 11.76 -0.61 -18.43
C VAL A 278 10.71 -1.71 -18.56
N ALA A 279 11.13 -2.97 -18.43
CA ALA A 279 10.22 -4.12 -18.41
C ALA A 279 10.56 -5.10 -17.27
N PRO A 280 9.58 -5.77 -16.66
CA PRO A 280 9.81 -6.82 -15.67
C PRO A 280 10.33 -8.11 -16.33
N MET A 281 11.12 -8.90 -15.59
CA MET A 281 11.76 -10.13 -16.08
C MET A 281 10.93 -11.41 -15.93
N GLY A 282 9.60 -11.25 -15.93
CA GLY A 282 8.62 -12.31 -15.71
C GLY A 282 7.20 -11.88 -16.08
N THR A 283 6.19 -12.59 -15.59
CA THR A 283 4.78 -12.39 -15.97
C THR A 283 4.07 -11.26 -15.21
N ALA A 284 4.58 -10.84 -14.05
CA ALA A 284 4.00 -9.75 -13.27
C ALA A 284 5.08 -9.00 -12.48
N LEU A 285 4.88 -7.69 -12.30
CA LEU A 285 5.74 -6.82 -11.50
C LEU A 285 5.77 -7.29 -10.04
N THR A 286 6.94 -7.38 -9.40
CA THR A 286 7.12 -7.80 -8.00
C THR A 286 7.21 -6.63 -7.02
N ASP A 287 7.05 -6.90 -5.73
CA ASP A 287 7.21 -5.91 -4.64
C ASP A 287 8.60 -5.26 -4.70
N ASN A 288 9.64 -6.07 -4.88
CA ASN A 288 11.02 -5.59 -5.03
C ASN A 288 11.20 -4.70 -6.27
N GLN A 289 10.54 -5.02 -7.39
CA GLN A 289 10.56 -4.19 -8.60
C GLN A 289 9.77 -2.89 -8.40
N ILE A 290 8.63 -2.92 -7.70
CA ILE A 290 7.87 -1.71 -7.34
C ILE A 290 8.73 -0.78 -6.49
N GLU A 291 9.38 -1.30 -5.46
CA GLU A 291 10.30 -0.52 -4.63
C GLU A 291 11.49 0.04 -5.43
N LEU A 292 12.01 -0.73 -6.39
CA LEU A 292 13.06 -0.27 -7.28
C LEU A 292 12.61 0.89 -8.17
N LEU A 293 11.40 0.82 -8.73
CA LEU A 293 10.80 1.91 -9.51
C LEU A 293 10.61 3.17 -8.65
N TRP A 294 10.12 2.99 -7.42
CA TRP A 294 9.91 4.06 -6.45
C TRP A 294 11.18 4.76 -5.99
N ARG A 295 12.35 4.12 -6.11
CA ARG A 295 13.65 4.79 -5.93
C ARG A 295 14.06 5.64 -7.12
N MET A 296 13.48 5.40 -8.29
CA MET A 296 13.76 6.18 -9.50
C MET A 296 12.82 7.39 -9.60
N VAL A 297 11.51 7.16 -9.41
CA VAL A 297 10.45 8.17 -9.48
C VAL A 297 9.32 7.81 -8.52
N GLU A 298 8.66 8.80 -7.92
CA GLU A 298 7.59 8.57 -6.94
C GLU A 298 6.35 7.89 -7.57
N LYS A 299 6.09 8.15 -8.86
CA LYS A 299 4.89 7.70 -9.58
C LYS A 299 5.23 7.11 -10.95
N PRO A 300 5.80 5.90 -11.02
CA PRO A 300 6.05 5.23 -12.29
C PRO A 300 4.74 4.95 -13.06
N VAL A 301 4.83 5.00 -14.39
CA VAL A 301 3.70 4.83 -15.31
C VAL A 301 3.72 3.41 -15.88
N LEU A 302 2.67 2.63 -15.61
CA LEU A 302 2.44 1.33 -16.24
C LEU A 302 1.76 1.55 -17.61
N CYS A 303 2.39 1.07 -18.67
CA CYS A 303 1.91 1.12 -20.04
C CYS A 303 1.87 -0.31 -20.61
N PHE A 304 0.79 -1.02 -20.32
CA PHE A 304 0.59 -2.40 -20.76
C PHE A 304 -0.32 -2.46 -21.99
N ASP A 305 -0.41 -3.64 -22.60
CA ASP A 305 -1.10 -3.84 -23.87
C ASP A 305 -2.59 -3.47 -23.75
N GLY A 306 -3.15 -2.92 -24.84
CA GLY A 306 -4.54 -2.47 -24.90
C GLY A 306 -5.59 -3.59 -24.90
N ASP A 307 -5.22 -4.80 -24.50
CA ASP A 307 -6.06 -5.99 -24.52
C ASP A 307 -6.54 -6.40 -23.11
N ALA A 308 -7.25 -7.53 -23.02
CA ALA A 308 -7.73 -8.02 -21.72
C ALA A 308 -6.61 -8.55 -20.82
N ALA A 309 -5.48 -9.00 -21.38
CA ALA A 309 -4.34 -9.48 -20.61
C ALA A 309 -3.57 -8.31 -19.97
N GLY A 310 -3.30 -7.25 -20.73
CA GLY A 310 -2.65 -6.04 -20.24
C GLY A 310 -3.46 -5.35 -19.14
N ARG A 311 -4.80 -5.26 -19.27
CA ARG A 311 -5.67 -4.76 -18.19
C ARG A 311 -5.59 -5.61 -16.92
N ARG A 312 -5.59 -6.94 -17.03
CA ARG A 312 -5.40 -7.84 -15.88
C ARG A 312 -4.01 -7.69 -15.26
N ALA A 313 -2.98 -7.49 -16.06
CA ALA A 313 -1.62 -7.23 -15.58
C ALA A 313 -1.54 -5.92 -14.79
N ALA A 314 -2.19 -4.86 -15.28
CA ALA A 314 -2.27 -3.57 -14.60
C ALA A 314 -2.98 -3.70 -13.24
N MET A 315 -4.15 -4.36 -13.21
CA MET A 315 -4.87 -4.62 -11.96
C MET A 315 -4.04 -5.46 -10.98
N LYS A 316 -3.33 -6.49 -11.46
CA LYS A 316 -2.44 -7.29 -10.61
C LYS A 316 -1.29 -6.47 -10.02
N ALA A 317 -0.71 -5.56 -10.80
CA ALA A 317 0.31 -4.64 -10.31
C ALA A 317 -0.25 -3.67 -9.27
N VAL A 318 -1.46 -3.13 -9.48
CA VAL A 318 -2.14 -2.27 -8.50
C VAL A 318 -2.44 -3.03 -7.21
N SER A 319 -3.03 -4.23 -7.27
CA SER A 319 -3.30 -5.05 -6.09
C SER A 319 -2.05 -5.36 -5.27
N ARG A 320 -0.90 -5.49 -5.95
CA ARG A 320 0.40 -5.68 -5.29
C ARG A 320 0.98 -4.39 -4.69
N ALA A 321 0.71 -3.25 -5.31
CA ALA A 321 1.16 -1.95 -4.81
C ALA A 321 0.32 -1.40 -3.65
N LEU A 322 -0.99 -1.71 -3.59
CA LEU A 322 -1.90 -1.20 -2.56
C LEU A 322 -1.38 -1.38 -1.11
N PRO A 323 -0.88 -2.56 -0.70
CA PRO A 323 -0.33 -2.75 0.64
C PRO A 323 0.95 -1.94 0.91
N LEU A 324 1.69 -1.59 -0.15
CA LEU A 324 3.00 -0.94 -0.07
C LEU A 324 2.90 0.59 -0.14
N LEU A 325 1.71 1.16 -0.35
CA LEU A 325 1.55 2.59 -0.51
C LEU A 325 2.02 3.38 0.70
N ARG A 326 2.77 4.44 0.42
CA ARG A 326 3.26 5.43 1.38
C ARG A 326 3.14 6.84 0.79
N PRO A 327 3.15 7.91 1.59
CA PRO A 327 3.01 9.27 1.09
C PRO A 327 3.97 9.56 -0.08
N GLY A 328 3.45 10.21 -1.13
CA GLY A 328 4.18 10.49 -2.38
C GLY A 328 4.22 9.33 -3.38
N HIS A 329 4.19 8.09 -2.92
CA HIS A 329 4.46 6.91 -3.74
C HIS A 329 3.17 6.25 -4.24
N SER A 330 3.06 6.10 -5.56
CA SER A 330 1.89 5.52 -6.23
C SER A 330 2.29 4.87 -7.55
N LEU A 331 1.35 4.23 -8.23
CA LEU A 331 1.46 3.92 -9.66
C LEU A 331 0.54 4.83 -10.46
N GLN A 332 0.89 5.01 -11.73
CA GLN A 332 0.08 5.65 -12.76
C GLN A 332 -0.12 4.66 -13.91
N ILE A 333 -1.23 4.76 -14.65
CA ILE A 333 -1.60 3.77 -15.66
C ILE A 333 -2.00 4.45 -16.96
N VAL A 334 -1.38 4.02 -18.05
CA VAL A 334 -1.74 4.35 -19.42
C VAL A 334 -2.34 3.10 -20.06
N GLN A 335 -3.57 3.23 -20.54
CA GLN A 335 -4.24 2.19 -21.32
C GLN A 335 -4.06 2.52 -22.80
N LEU A 336 -3.46 1.58 -23.54
CA LEU A 336 -3.34 1.70 -24.99
C LEU A 336 -4.68 1.44 -25.67
N PRO A 337 -4.91 1.98 -26.89
CA PRO A 337 -6.08 1.64 -27.70
C PRO A 337 -6.18 0.12 -27.95
N GLY A 338 -7.42 -0.35 -28.12
CA GLY A 338 -7.77 -1.78 -28.12
C GLY A 338 -6.87 -2.65 -29.00
N GLY A 339 -6.14 -3.57 -28.36
CA GLY A 339 -5.29 -4.57 -29.03
C GLY A 339 -3.94 -4.07 -29.56
N LEU A 340 -3.53 -2.83 -29.26
CA LEU A 340 -2.21 -2.32 -29.62
C LEU A 340 -1.21 -2.51 -28.46
N ASP A 341 0.03 -2.86 -28.82
CA ASP A 341 1.20 -2.75 -27.94
C ASP A 341 1.93 -1.40 -28.18
N PRO A 342 2.91 -1.01 -27.35
CA PRO A 342 3.67 0.23 -27.55
C PRO A 342 4.36 0.34 -28.91
N ASP A 343 4.87 -0.76 -29.47
CA ASP A 343 5.54 -0.78 -30.77
C ASP A 343 4.55 -0.55 -31.92
N ASP A 344 3.39 -1.22 -31.89
CA ASP A 344 2.33 -1.09 -32.86
C ASP A 344 1.74 0.32 -32.86
N LEU A 345 1.52 0.92 -31.68
CA LEU A 345 1.06 2.30 -31.58
C LEU A 345 2.06 3.27 -32.22
N ILE A 346 3.35 3.13 -31.91
CA ILE A 346 4.40 3.99 -32.46
C ILE A 346 4.48 3.84 -33.98
N LYS A 347 4.37 2.61 -34.50
CA LYS A 347 4.41 2.37 -35.95
C LYS A 347 3.21 2.94 -36.69
N GLN A 348 2.02 2.81 -36.11
CA GLN A 348 0.78 3.23 -36.76
C GLN A 348 0.53 4.74 -36.63
N GLN A 349 0.83 5.33 -35.48
CA GLN A 349 0.41 6.68 -35.11
C GLN A 349 1.58 7.62 -34.77
N GLY A 350 2.80 7.10 -34.66
CA GLY A 350 4.02 7.87 -34.40
C GLY A 350 4.26 8.17 -32.91
N ALA A 351 5.47 8.66 -32.62
CA ALA A 351 5.91 8.96 -31.25
C ALA A 351 5.02 10.00 -30.53
N LYS A 352 4.45 10.96 -31.26
CA LYS A 352 3.56 11.98 -30.69
C LYS A 352 2.29 11.39 -30.07
N ALA A 353 1.76 10.30 -30.64
CA ALA A 353 0.59 9.63 -30.07
C ALA A 353 0.93 9.00 -28.72
N MET A 354 2.10 8.36 -28.62
CA MET A 354 2.61 7.83 -27.35
C MET A 354 2.84 8.95 -26.31
N GLU A 355 3.44 10.08 -26.73
CA GLU A 355 3.65 11.24 -25.85
C GLU A 355 2.34 11.78 -25.27
N GLN A 356 1.29 11.90 -26.09
CA GLN A 356 -0.03 12.33 -25.64
C GLN A 356 -0.64 11.39 -24.59
N LEU A 357 -0.51 10.07 -24.78
CA LEU A 357 -0.99 9.09 -23.81
C LEU A 357 -0.20 9.15 -22.50
N LEU A 358 1.13 9.25 -22.59
CA LEU A 358 2.02 9.35 -21.43
C LEU A 358 1.87 10.67 -20.66
N ALA A 359 1.32 11.72 -21.28
CA ALA A 359 1.10 13.02 -20.64
C ALA A 359 -0.15 13.05 -19.73
N ALA A 360 -1.09 12.11 -19.91
CA ALA A 360 -2.34 12.06 -19.14
C ALA A 360 -2.61 10.65 -18.58
N PRO A 361 -1.71 10.11 -17.75
CA PRO A 361 -1.92 8.79 -17.17
C PRO A 361 -3.02 8.81 -16.11
N LYS A 362 -3.81 7.74 -16.04
CA LYS A 362 -4.83 7.53 -15.01
C LYS A 362 -4.17 7.19 -13.68
N SER A 363 -4.83 7.56 -12.60
CA SER A 363 -4.48 7.13 -11.26
C SER A 363 -4.89 5.67 -11.00
N MET A 364 -4.29 5.02 -9.99
CA MET A 364 -4.76 3.71 -9.53
C MET A 364 -6.22 3.76 -9.07
N LEU A 365 -6.65 4.91 -8.53
CA LEU A 365 -8.01 5.11 -8.05
C LEU A 365 -9.03 5.00 -9.19
N GLU A 366 -8.77 5.71 -10.29
CA GLU A 366 -9.62 5.69 -11.49
C GLU A 366 -9.61 4.30 -12.14
N LEU A 367 -8.44 3.66 -12.28
CA LEU A 367 -8.34 2.33 -12.87
C LEU A 367 -9.18 1.31 -12.10
N VAL A 368 -8.99 1.21 -10.77
CA VAL A 368 -9.72 0.23 -9.94
C VAL A 368 -11.22 0.49 -10.02
N TRP A 369 -11.63 1.76 -9.99
CA TRP A 369 -13.05 2.11 -10.12
C TRP A 369 -13.65 1.65 -11.46
N GLU A 370 -13.00 1.95 -12.58
CA GLU A 370 -13.46 1.57 -13.91
C GLU A 370 -13.52 0.05 -14.07
N GLU A 371 -12.46 -0.66 -13.70
CA GLU A 371 -12.38 -2.12 -13.82
C GLU A 371 -13.43 -2.82 -12.94
N GLU A 372 -13.60 -2.40 -11.69
CA GLU A 372 -14.57 -3.02 -10.79
C GLU A 372 -16.02 -2.73 -11.18
N ARG A 373 -16.29 -1.52 -11.72
CA ARG A 373 -17.60 -1.13 -12.24
C ARG A 373 -17.96 -1.93 -13.48
N ASP A 374 -17.01 -2.11 -14.40
CA ASP A 374 -17.26 -2.72 -15.70
C ASP A 374 -17.11 -4.26 -15.68
N ALA A 375 -16.59 -4.83 -14.57
CA ALA A 375 -16.40 -6.27 -14.41
C ALA A 375 -17.71 -7.08 -14.44
N ARG A 376 -18.84 -6.52 -13.97
CA ARG A 376 -20.13 -7.23 -13.87
C ARG A 376 -21.30 -6.27 -14.09
N PRO A 377 -22.46 -6.75 -14.59
CA PRO A 377 -23.68 -5.96 -14.62
C PRO A 377 -24.08 -5.45 -13.23
N LEU A 378 -24.50 -4.18 -13.13
CA LEU A 378 -24.86 -3.52 -11.87
C LEU A 378 -26.35 -3.12 -11.86
N ALA A 379 -27.22 -4.08 -12.19
CA ALA A 379 -28.64 -3.83 -12.43
C ALA A 379 -29.47 -3.82 -11.14
N SER A 380 -29.09 -4.63 -10.14
CA SER A 380 -29.82 -4.77 -8.87
C SER A 380 -29.16 -4.02 -7.71
N PRO A 381 -29.90 -3.71 -6.63
CA PRO A 381 -29.31 -3.26 -5.37
C PRO A 381 -28.21 -4.20 -4.84
N GLU A 382 -28.39 -5.52 -4.99
CA GLU A 382 -27.44 -6.56 -4.61
C GLU A 382 -26.14 -6.45 -5.42
N ASP A 383 -26.22 -6.26 -6.74
CA ASP A 383 -25.03 -6.07 -7.58
C ASP A 383 -24.25 -4.81 -7.20
N LYS A 384 -24.97 -3.72 -6.90
CA LYS A 384 -24.38 -2.46 -6.43
C LYS A 384 -23.71 -2.64 -5.06
N ALA A 385 -24.34 -3.36 -4.14
CA ALA A 385 -23.73 -3.72 -2.87
C ALA A 385 -22.43 -4.52 -3.07
N GLY A 386 -22.42 -5.46 -4.02
CA GLY A 386 -21.22 -6.21 -4.38
C GLY A 386 -20.10 -5.34 -4.97
N LEU A 387 -20.41 -4.32 -5.78
CA LEU A 387 -19.40 -3.35 -6.23
C LEU A 387 -18.77 -2.61 -5.03
N LYS A 388 -19.63 -2.11 -4.13
CA LYS A 388 -19.17 -1.41 -2.92
C LYS A 388 -18.23 -2.30 -2.10
N GLU A 389 -18.60 -3.56 -1.88
CA GLU A 389 -17.78 -4.52 -1.14
C GLU A 389 -16.38 -4.69 -1.77
N ARG A 390 -16.30 -4.89 -3.09
CA ARG A 390 -15.01 -5.05 -3.80
C ARG A 390 -14.13 -3.80 -3.70
N LEU A 391 -14.70 -2.61 -3.86
CA LEU A 391 -13.95 -1.35 -3.69
C LEU A 391 -13.42 -1.18 -2.27
N LEU A 392 -14.22 -1.54 -1.27
CA LEU A 392 -13.79 -1.49 0.13
C LEU A 392 -12.69 -2.52 0.42
N ALA A 393 -12.75 -3.70 -0.18
CA ALA A 393 -11.69 -4.71 -0.05
C ALA A 393 -10.33 -4.20 -0.57
N HIS A 394 -10.32 -3.48 -1.70
CA HIS A 394 -9.10 -2.82 -2.20
C HIS A 394 -8.58 -1.75 -1.24
N ALA A 395 -9.48 -0.95 -0.64
CA ALA A 395 -9.08 0.05 0.35
C ALA A 395 -8.50 -0.60 1.60
N ASP A 396 -9.12 -1.66 2.08
CA ASP A 396 -8.74 -2.35 3.31
C ASP A 396 -7.40 -3.10 3.17
N ALA A 397 -6.98 -3.44 1.95
CA ALA A 397 -5.64 -3.95 1.65
C ALA A 397 -4.51 -2.93 1.86
N ILE A 398 -4.82 -1.62 1.87
CA ILE A 398 -3.83 -0.56 2.08
C ILE A 398 -3.41 -0.53 3.56
N GLN A 399 -2.10 -0.67 3.80
CA GLN A 399 -1.54 -0.73 5.15
C GLN A 399 -1.46 0.67 5.80
N HIS A 400 -1.13 1.70 5.03
CA HIS A 400 -1.01 3.05 5.55
C HIS A 400 -2.40 3.64 5.91
N PRO A 401 -2.66 3.98 7.19
CA PRO A 401 -4.01 4.29 7.67
C PRO A 401 -4.64 5.53 7.03
N ASP A 402 -3.86 6.59 6.84
CA ASP A 402 -4.37 7.83 6.22
C ASP A 402 -4.70 7.63 4.74
N ILE A 403 -3.80 6.98 3.98
CA ILE A 403 -4.01 6.65 2.56
C ILE A 403 -5.23 5.74 2.41
N ARG A 404 -5.34 4.69 3.23
CA ARG A 404 -6.54 3.84 3.27
C ARG A 404 -7.81 4.64 3.46
N SER A 405 -7.82 5.55 4.42
CA SER A 405 -9.00 6.38 4.73
C SER A 405 -9.38 7.30 3.56
N LEU A 406 -8.38 7.87 2.87
CA LEU A 406 -8.59 8.70 1.68
C LEU A 406 -9.13 7.88 0.51
N TYR A 407 -8.49 6.76 0.16
CA TYR A 407 -8.97 5.86 -0.91
C TYR A 407 -10.39 5.36 -0.65
N ARG A 408 -10.67 4.95 0.60
CA ARG A 408 -12.01 4.51 1.01
C ARG A 408 -13.04 5.61 0.79
N ARG A 409 -12.73 6.85 1.19
CA ARG A 409 -13.63 8.00 1.00
C ARG A 409 -13.88 8.27 -0.48
N GLU A 410 -12.82 8.40 -1.27
CA GLU A 410 -12.92 8.76 -2.68
C GLU A 410 -13.67 7.69 -3.50
N TRP A 411 -13.41 6.39 -3.28
CA TRP A 411 -14.19 5.34 -3.93
C TRP A 411 -15.65 5.30 -3.47
N LEU A 412 -15.95 5.62 -2.21
CA LEU A 412 -17.33 5.74 -1.73
C LEU A 412 -18.05 6.96 -2.34
N ASP A 413 -17.34 8.06 -2.58
CA ASP A 413 -17.87 9.24 -3.25
C ASP A 413 -18.18 8.93 -4.72
N LEU A 414 -17.26 8.27 -5.44
CA LEU A 414 -17.49 7.76 -6.81
C LEU A 414 -18.67 6.78 -6.86
N TYR A 415 -18.70 5.81 -5.93
CA TYR A 415 -19.80 4.86 -5.81
C TYR A 415 -21.13 5.55 -5.57
N SER A 416 -21.18 6.53 -4.68
CA SER A 416 -22.42 7.25 -4.34
C SER A 416 -22.94 8.06 -5.53
N ALA A 417 -22.04 8.73 -6.26
CA ALA A 417 -22.38 9.46 -7.47
C ALA A 417 -22.95 8.54 -8.57
N PHE A 418 -22.40 7.34 -8.71
CA PHE A 418 -22.89 6.32 -9.65
C PHE A 418 -24.21 5.65 -9.22
N ALA A 419 -24.29 5.21 -7.96
CA ALA A 419 -25.44 4.44 -7.47
C ALA A 419 -26.68 5.31 -7.25
N PHE A 420 -26.48 6.58 -6.89
CA PHE A 420 -27.52 7.56 -6.59
C PHE A 420 -27.26 8.87 -7.36
N PRO A 421 -27.37 8.87 -8.71
CA PRO A 421 -27.16 10.06 -9.50
C PRO A 421 -28.14 11.15 -9.04
N LYS A 422 -27.63 12.39 -8.86
CA LYS A 422 -28.47 13.52 -8.46
C LYS A 422 -29.61 13.65 -9.49
N ARG A 423 -30.86 13.49 -9.03
CA ARG A 423 -32.02 13.82 -9.87
C ARG A 423 -31.94 15.31 -10.21
N GLU A 424 -31.65 15.63 -11.46
CA GLU A 424 -31.87 16.98 -11.96
C GLU A 424 -33.36 17.26 -11.83
N PHE A 425 -33.71 18.18 -10.93
CA PHE A 425 -35.03 18.79 -10.94
C PHE A 425 -35.14 19.58 -12.24
N GLN A 426 -35.73 18.97 -13.28
CA GLN A 426 -36.15 19.69 -14.47
C GLN A 426 -37.13 20.78 -14.04
N LYS A 427 -36.67 22.04 -14.02
CA LYS A 427 -37.57 23.19 -14.04
C LYS A 427 -38.30 23.16 -15.39
N THR A 428 -39.43 22.48 -15.42
CA THR A 428 -40.34 22.50 -16.56
C THR A 428 -40.69 23.97 -16.84
N GLY A 429 -40.45 24.41 -18.08
CA GLY A 429 -40.59 25.79 -18.49
C GLY A 429 -41.97 26.36 -18.14
N TRP A 430 -41.97 27.48 -17.46
CA TRP A 430 -43.16 28.26 -17.13
C TRP A 430 -43.72 28.90 -18.40
N GLN A 431 -44.88 28.45 -18.87
CA GLN A 431 -45.64 29.14 -19.93
C GLN A 431 -46.41 30.33 -19.32
N PRO A 432 -46.21 31.57 -19.82
CA PRO A 432 -46.92 32.74 -19.30
C PRO A 432 -48.34 32.78 -19.88
N GLY A 433 -49.34 32.40 -19.09
CA GLY A 433 -50.72 32.47 -19.59
C GLY A 433 -51.86 32.09 -18.66
N ARG A 434 -51.60 31.72 -17.39
CA ARG A 434 -52.67 31.53 -16.41
C ARG A 434 -52.31 32.26 -15.12
N GLN A 435 -53.21 33.17 -14.72
CA GLN A 435 -53.19 33.82 -13.42
C GLN A 435 -53.28 32.76 -12.32
N ALA A 436 -52.14 32.25 -11.90
CA ALA A 436 -51.99 31.54 -10.65
C ALA A 436 -51.76 32.58 -9.56
N ARG A 437 -52.63 32.58 -8.54
CA ARG A 437 -52.33 33.20 -7.25
C ARG A 437 -50.94 32.74 -6.81
N PRO A 438 -50.09 33.63 -6.26
CA PRO A 438 -48.70 33.30 -6.01
C PRO A 438 -48.62 32.22 -4.94
N PHE A 439 -48.36 30.98 -5.36
CA PHE A 439 -47.84 29.95 -4.47
C PHE A 439 -46.35 30.23 -4.31
N GLN A 440 -46.01 30.99 -3.27
CA GLN A 440 -44.64 31.08 -2.80
C GLN A 440 -44.32 29.77 -2.06
N PRO A 441 -43.36 28.95 -2.49
CA PRO A 441 -42.87 27.88 -1.64
C PRO A 441 -42.07 28.54 -0.51
N ALA A 442 -42.75 28.84 0.58
CA ALA A 442 -42.11 29.16 1.83
C ALA A 442 -41.46 27.88 2.37
N GLN A 443 -40.28 27.52 1.86
CA GLN A 443 -39.39 26.63 2.59
C GLN A 443 -38.84 27.44 3.75
N SER A 444 -39.60 27.48 4.85
CA SER A 444 -39.15 28.12 6.07
C SER A 444 -37.90 27.38 6.57
N PRO A 445 -36.86 28.09 7.05
CA PRO A 445 -35.74 27.48 7.77
C PRO A 445 -36.21 26.55 8.90
N GLN A 446 -37.43 26.79 9.41
CA GLN A 446 -38.15 25.96 10.37
C GLN A 446 -38.55 24.57 9.85
N MET A 447 -38.98 24.38 8.60
CA MET A 447 -39.31 23.04 8.09
C MET A 447 -38.09 22.16 7.86
N THR A 448 -36.99 22.73 7.35
CA THR A 448 -35.69 22.03 7.24
C THR A 448 -35.09 21.72 8.61
N ALA A 449 -35.29 22.62 9.58
CA ALA A 449 -34.94 22.37 10.98
C ALA A 449 -35.89 21.35 11.65
N GLN A 450 -37.17 21.28 11.27
CA GLN A 450 -38.15 20.30 11.76
C GLN A 450 -37.87 18.91 11.19
N LEU A 451 -37.49 18.79 9.90
CA LEU A 451 -37.10 17.52 9.29
C LEU A 451 -35.76 17.01 9.86
N LYS A 452 -34.78 17.90 10.09
CA LYS A 452 -33.57 17.54 10.85
C LYS A 452 -33.89 17.17 12.29
N ARG A 453 -34.77 17.92 12.98
CA ARG A 453 -35.25 17.60 14.34
C ARG A 453 -36.04 16.30 14.40
N ALA A 454 -36.80 15.93 13.39
CA ALA A 454 -37.55 14.68 13.33
C ALA A 454 -36.63 13.47 13.12
N ALA A 455 -35.62 13.61 12.24
CA ALA A 455 -34.61 12.56 12.02
C ALA A 455 -33.67 12.39 13.23
N SER A 456 -33.27 13.47 13.90
CA SER A 456 -32.50 13.42 15.14
C SER A 456 -33.36 13.14 16.38
N GLY A 457 -34.67 13.42 16.31
CA GLY A 457 -35.66 13.20 17.36
C GLY A 457 -35.83 11.72 17.62
N ASN A 458 -36.12 10.92 16.58
CA ASN A 458 -36.27 9.47 16.74
C ASN A 458 -35.08 8.77 17.41
N PHE A 459 -33.83 9.16 17.08
CA PHE A 459 -32.65 8.58 17.73
C PHE A 459 -32.49 9.05 19.18
N ARG A 460 -32.77 10.33 19.43
CA ARG A 460 -32.68 10.95 20.74
C ARG A 460 -33.75 10.44 21.69
N ASP A 461 -34.96 10.24 21.20
CA ASP A 461 -36.11 9.72 21.94
C ASP A 461 -35.85 8.25 22.29
N MET A 462 -35.33 7.46 21.35
CA MET A 462 -34.90 6.09 21.60
C MET A 462 -33.78 6.00 22.65
N LEU A 463 -32.78 6.90 22.59
CA LEU A 463 -31.69 6.94 23.57
C LEU A 463 -32.17 7.42 24.95
N ALA A 464 -33.10 8.38 25.00
CA ALA A 464 -33.72 8.84 26.24
C ALA A 464 -34.52 7.73 26.92
N GLN A 465 -35.32 6.98 26.15
CA GLN A 465 -36.04 5.80 26.64
C GLN A 465 -35.07 4.73 27.17
N ALA A 466 -33.98 4.47 26.46
CA ALA A 466 -32.95 3.53 26.91
C ALA A 466 -32.30 3.98 28.23
N VAL A 467 -31.93 5.26 28.36
CA VAL A 467 -31.32 5.81 29.58
C VAL A 467 -32.27 5.73 30.77
N LEU A 468 -33.55 6.08 30.60
CA LEU A 468 -34.55 6.02 31.68
C LEU A 468 -34.82 4.57 32.12
N ALA A 469 -34.90 3.64 31.17
CA ALA A 469 -35.03 2.21 31.46
C ALA A 469 -33.76 1.64 32.13
N GLY A 470 -32.58 2.12 31.76
CA GLY A 470 -31.30 1.75 32.39
C GLY A 470 -31.18 2.24 33.83
N LEU A 471 -31.58 3.48 34.11
CA LEU A 471 -31.58 4.04 35.47
C LEU A 471 -32.56 3.33 36.41
N ALA A 472 -33.69 2.85 35.88
CA ALA A 472 -34.61 2.00 36.65
C ALA A 472 -33.99 0.65 37.05
N ARG A 473 -33.00 0.15 36.28
CA ARG A 473 -32.26 -1.10 36.56
C ARG A 473 -31.01 -0.88 37.39
N HIS A 474 -30.47 0.34 37.40
CA HIS A 474 -29.30 0.75 38.18
C HIS A 474 -29.62 1.98 39.05
N PRO A 475 -30.46 1.84 40.10
CA PRO A 475 -30.89 2.98 40.92
C PRO A 475 -29.74 3.72 41.62
N ASP A 476 -28.63 3.01 41.89
CA ASP A 476 -27.39 3.56 42.48
C ASP A 476 -26.71 4.62 41.60
N GLN A 477 -27.07 4.71 40.32
CA GLN A 477 -26.55 5.73 39.40
C GLN A 477 -27.45 6.97 39.30
N ILE A 478 -28.66 6.96 39.87
CA ILE A 478 -29.62 8.07 39.75
C ILE A 478 -29.07 9.34 40.41
N ASP A 479 -28.62 9.26 41.66
CA ASP A 479 -28.08 10.42 42.41
C ASP A 479 -26.85 11.02 41.72
N ARG A 480 -25.98 10.17 41.17
CA ARG A 480 -24.77 10.57 40.44
C ARG A 480 -25.09 11.41 39.20
N HIS A 481 -26.28 11.21 38.62
CA HIS A 481 -26.70 11.85 37.38
C HIS A 481 -27.89 12.80 37.55
N ALA A 482 -28.28 13.13 38.79
CA ALA A 482 -29.46 13.93 39.09
C ALA A 482 -29.47 15.28 38.35
N GLU A 483 -28.33 15.97 38.29
CA GLU A 483 -28.22 17.26 37.59
C GLU A 483 -28.43 17.10 36.07
N GLN A 484 -27.90 16.04 35.47
CA GLN A 484 -28.08 15.73 34.05
C GLN A 484 -29.53 15.34 33.75
N LEU A 485 -30.21 14.64 34.66
CA LEU A 485 -31.61 14.26 34.53
C LEU A 485 -32.55 15.45 34.60
N LEU A 486 -32.34 16.39 35.53
CA LEU A 486 -33.08 17.66 35.58
C LEU A 486 -32.85 18.53 34.35
N ARG A 487 -31.72 18.37 33.66
CA ARG A 487 -31.46 19.02 32.36
C ARG A 487 -32.12 18.28 31.21
N LEU A 488 -32.25 16.95 31.30
CA LEU A 488 -32.94 16.14 30.31
C LEU A 488 -34.42 16.53 30.20
N THR A 489 -35.10 16.86 31.30
CA THR A 489 -36.52 17.30 31.27
C THR A 489 -36.72 18.60 30.50
N LYS A 490 -35.74 19.52 30.51
CA LYS A 490 -35.76 20.74 29.67
C LYS A 490 -35.56 20.44 28.20
N LEU A 491 -34.86 19.35 27.92
CA LEU A 491 -34.39 18.92 26.61
C LEU A 491 -35.39 18.01 25.90
N VAL A 492 -36.15 17.22 26.67
CA VAL A 492 -37.21 16.29 26.27
C VAL A 492 -38.34 16.41 27.32
N PRO A 493 -39.30 17.33 27.15
CA PRO A 493 -40.35 17.56 28.16
C PRO A 493 -41.17 16.33 28.52
N GLU A 494 -41.31 15.39 27.57
CA GLU A 494 -42.03 14.13 27.75
C GLU A 494 -41.38 13.19 28.77
N SER A 495 -40.09 13.39 29.10
CA SER A 495 -39.39 12.60 30.11
C SER A 495 -39.57 13.12 31.54
N SER A 496 -40.27 14.24 31.78
CA SER A 496 -40.36 14.85 33.12
C SER A 496 -40.95 13.90 34.15
N ALA A 497 -42.10 13.30 33.86
CA ALA A 497 -42.76 12.38 34.80
C ALA A 497 -41.91 11.15 35.15
N ALA A 498 -41.13 10.65 34.19
CA ALA A 498 -40.22 9.52 34.39
C ALA A 498 -38.99 9.93 35.22
N VAL A 499 -38.43 11.11 34.98
CA VAL A 499 -37.30 11.65 35.75
C VAL A 499 -37.71 11.97 37.17
N ASP A 500 -38.85 12.64 37.37
CA ASP A 500 -39.37 12.98 38.69
C ASP A 500 -39.64 11.71 39.50
N TYR A 501 -40.18 10.66 38.86
CA TYR A 501 -40.36 9.34 39.47
C TYR A 501 -39.03 8.67 39.84
N LEU A 502 -38.01 8.72 38.98
CA LEU A 502 -36.70 8.13 39.28
C LEU A 502 -35.99 8.86 40.42
N LEU A 503 -36.08 10.18 40.48
CA LEU A 503 -35.49 10.99 41.56
C LEU A 503 -36.23 10.76 42.89
N ASP A 504 -37.56 10.71 42.88
CA ASP A 504 -38.37 10.40 44.07
C ASP A 504 -38.14 8.94 44.54
N ALA A 505 -37.97 8.00 43.61
CA ALA A 505 -37.60 6.63 43.92
C ALA A 505 -36.19 6.51 44.53
N ALA A 506 -35.24 7.33 44.09
CA ALA A 506 -33.89 7.37 44.66
C ALA A 506 -33.87 7.96 46.08
N GLU A 507 -34.70 8.97 46.37
CA GLU A 507 -34.84 9.55 47.72
C GLU A 507 -35.54 8.61 48.72
N THR A 508 -36.35 7.66 48.24
CA THR A 508 -37.17 6.76 49.08
C THR A 508 -36.58 5.36 49.30
N LEU A 509 -35.47 5.02 48.66
CA LEU A 509 -34.82 3.72 48.80
C LEU A 509 -33.99 3.62 50.09
N GLU A 510 -34.64 3.22 51.20
CA GLU A 510 -33.99 2.35 52.19
C GLU A 510 -33.72 0.98 51.54
N ASP A 511 -32.55 0.40 51.82
CA ASP A 511 -32.05 -0.85 51.24
C ASP A 511 -33.10 -1.96 51.16
N GLY A 512 -33.44 -2.34 49.92
CA GLY A 512 -33.97 -3.67 49.61
C GLY A 512 -35.49 -3.85 49.70
N ALA A 513 -36.25 -3.22 48.81
CA ALA A 513 -37.55 -3.76 48.41
C ALA A 513 -37.90 -3.37 46.97
N ASN A 514 -37.79 -4.33 46.04
CA ASN A 514 -38.50 -4.27 44.77
C ASN A 514 -39.99 -3.99 45.05
N SER A 515 -40.51 -2.83 44.63
CA SER A 515 -41.95 -2.56 44.61
C SER A 515 -42.43 -2.60 43.16
N PRO A 516 -42.89 -3.76 42.64
CA PRO A 516 -43.18 -3.93 41.22
C PRO A 516 -44.58 -3.46 40.81
N ILE A 517 -45.39 -2.92 41.73
CA ILE A 517 -46.85 -2.81 41.51
C ILE A 517 -47.32 -1.40 41.13
N SER A 518 -46.54 -0.34 41.36
CA SER A 518 -46.94 1.04 41.00
C SER A 518 -46.21 1.65 39.78
N ALA A 519 -45.20 0.96 39.23
CA ALA A 519 -44.37 1.48 38.13
C ALA A 519 -44.98 1.31 36.72
N SER A 520 -46.09 0.56 36.61
CA SER A 520 -46.68 0.16 35.33
C SER A 520 -47.42 1.33 34.66
N GLY A 521 -46.66 2.23 34.01
CA GLY A 521 -47.20 3.30 33.18
C GLY A 521 -46.41 4.61 33.18
N ILE A 522 -45.43 4.79 34.08
CA ILE A 522 -44.66 6.04 34.21
C ILE A 522 -43.31 5.97 33.48
N LEU A 523 -42.63 4.82 33.53
CA LEU A 523 -41.39 4.59 32.80
C LEU A 523 -41.68 4.07 31.38
N PRO A 524 -41.00 4.59 30.33
CA PRO A 524 -41.14 4.06 28.98
C PRO A 524 -40.61 2.63 28.89
N PRO A 525 -41.23 1.74 28.08
CA PRO A 525 -40.68 0.42 27.85
C PRO A 525 -39.30 0.52 27.19
N PRO A 526 -38.36 -0.40 27.50
CA PRO A 526 -37.08 -0.44 26.82
C PRO A 526 -37.31 -0.67 25.31
N PRO A 527 -36.55 -0.01 24.42
CA PRO A 527 -36.77 -0.14 22.98
C PRO A 527 -36.49 -1.57 22.48
N ASP A 528 -37.24 -2.06 21.49
CA ASP A 528 -37.20 -3.46 20.98
C ASP A 528 -35.83 -3.92 20.39
N ASN A 529 -34.87 -3.00 20.20
CA ASN A 529 -33.59 -3.25 19.50
C ASN A 529 -32.36 -2.94 20.38
N THR A 530 -32.38 -3.31 21.66
CA THR A 530 -31.35 -2.86 22.60
C THR A 530 -30.09 -3.73 22.63
N ARG A 531 -28.99 -3.13 22.16
CA ARG A 531 -27.60 -3.61 22.30
C ARG A 531 -26.80 -2.76 23.31
N PHE A 532 -27.48 -2.25 24.34
CA PHE A 532 -26.84 -1.49 25.42
C PHE A 532 -26.58 -2.43 26.61
N SER A 533 -25.36 -2.47 27.12
CA SER A 533 -24.97 -3.37 28.22
C SER A 533 -25.87 -3.20 29.45
N PHE A 534 -26.27 -1.96 29.79
CA PHE A 534 -27.21 -1.66 30.89
C PHE A 534 -28.67 -2.08 30.65
N LEU A 535 -29.02 -2.59 29.46
CA LEU A 535 -30.33 -3.16 29.15
C LEU A 535 -30.29 -4.67 28.85
N VAL A 536 -29.11 -5.29 28.85
CA VAL A 536 -28.92 -6.72 28.61
C VAL A 536 -28.70 -7.44 29.94
N GLU A 537 -29.53 -8.45 30.21
CA GLU A 537 -29.37 -9.32 31.38
C GLU A 537 -28.08 -10.15 31.25
N GLY A 538 -27.23 -10.11 32.28
CA GLY A 538 -25.94 -10.83 32.30
C GLY A 538 -24.71 -10.03 31.89
N SER A 539 -24.85 -8.74 31.57
CA SER A 539 -23.71 -7.83 31.34
C SER A 539 -22.92 -7.58 32.62
N ASP A 540 -21.62 -7.32 32.49
CA ASP A 540 -20.78 -6.90 33.62
C ASP A 540 -21.34 -5.61 34.26
N PRO A 541 -21.54 -5.56 35.58
CA PRO A 541 -22.13 -4.40 36.25
C PRO A 541 -21.34 -3.10 36.09
N ASP A 542 -20.01 -3.16 35.98
CA ASP A 542 -19.18 -1.97 35.84
C ASP A 542 -19.21 -1.46 34.40
N ASP A 543 -19.18 -2.35 33.40
CA ASP A 543 -19.39 -1.99 32.00
C ASP A 543 -20.80 -1.42 31.75
N ALA A 544 -21.83 -1.94 32.42
CA ALA A 544 -23.19 -1.41 32.35
C ALA A 544 -23.28 0.02 32.91
N ARG A 545 -22.63 0.29 34.04
CA ARG A 545 -22.59 1.64 34.66
C ARG A 545 -21.82 2.64 33.81
N GLU A 546 -20.69 2.23 33.23
CA GLU A 546 -19.91 3.09 32.33
C GLU A 546 -20.69 3.42 31.06
N ASP A 547 -21.29 2.42 30.39
CA ASP A 547 -22.10 2.64 29.18
C ASP A 547 -23.33 3.53 29.46
N LEU A 548 -23.94 3.41 30.65
CA LEU A 548 -25.06 4.25 31.08
C LEU A 548 -24.63 5.71 31.29
N ALA A 549 -23.51 5.93 31.98
CA ALA A 549 -22.96 7.27 32.20
C ALA A 549 -22.59 7.96 30.87
N GLU A 550 -22.06 7.20 29.92
CA GLU A 550 -21.69 7.72 28.59
C GLU A 550 -22.92 8.00 27.72
N ALA A 551 -23.96 7.17 27.80
CA ALA A 551 -25.25 7.44 27.14
C ALA A 551 -25.90 8.74 27.66
N ILE A 552 -25.84 8.99 28.98
CA ILE A 552 -26.32 10.22 29.61
C ILE A 552 -25.51 11.44 29.10
N ALA A 553 -24.19 11.32 29.03
CA ALA A 553 -23.33 12.39 28.51
C ALA A 553 -23.65 12.73 27.04
N LEU A 554 -23.91 11.72 26.20
CA LEU A 554 -24.29 11.92 24.81
C LEU A 554 -25.63 12.64 24.65
N LEU A 555 -26.59 12.30 25.52
CA LEU A 555 -27.96 12.82 25.45
C LEU A 555 -28.07 14.26 25.97
N VAL A 556 -27.28 14.61 26.99
CA VAL A 556 -27.40 15.88 27.72
C VAL A 556 -26.25 16.87 27.41
N GLU A 557 -24.99 16.42 27.32
CA GLU A 557 -23.83 17.31 27.18
C GLU A 557 -23.57 17.71 25.72
N ARG A 558 -23.77 16.81 24.76
CA ARG A 558 -23.50 17.09 23.34
C ARG A 558 -24.35 18.25 22.76
N PRO A 559 -25.67 18.31 22.97
CA PRO A 559 -26.48 19.43 22.48
C PRO A 559 -26.03 20.78 23.04
N GLN A 560 -25.51 20.79 24.27
CA GLN A 560 -25.00 22.00 24.92
C GLN A 560 -23.68 22.45 24.31
N LEU A 561 -22.79 21.52 24.00
CA LEU A 561 -21.54 21.84 23.29
C LEU A 561 -21.82 22.40 21.89
N ASP A 562 -22.81 21.85 21.18
CA ASP A 562 -23.20 22.37 19.87
C ASP A 562 -23.80 23.79 19.97
N ALA A 563 -24.65 24.04 20.97
CA ALA A 563 -25.19 25.38 21.23
C ALA A 563 -24.10 26.38 21.67
N ALA A 564 -23.15 25.95 22.50
CA ALA A 564 -22.04 26.78 22.95
C ALA A 564 -21.05 27.10 21.81
N ILE A 565 -20.77 26.14 20.93
CA ILE A 565 -19.97 26.36 19.72
C ILE A 565 -20.67 27.36 18.80
N ALA A 566 -21.98 27.25 18.61
CA ALA A 566 -22.75 28.21 17.82
C ALA A 566 -22.71 29.63 18.43
N ALA A 567 -22.86 29.75 19.75
CA ALA A 567 -22.80 31.03 20.48
C ALA A 567 -21.38 31.64 20.51
N ALA A 568 -20.33 30.82 20.56
CA ALA A 568 -18.96 31.29 20.38
C ALA A 568 -18.73 31.77 18.94
N THR A 569 -19.26 31.04 17.95
CA THR A 569 -19.13 31.41 16.52
C THR A 569 -19.83 32.73 16.21
N SER A 570 -21.00 33.01 16.82
CA SER A 570 -21.70 34.27 16.64
C SER A 570 -21.01 35.47 17.32
N ARG A 571 -20.17 35.23 18.34
CA ARG A 571 -19.38 36.28 19.01
C ARG A 571 -18.08 36.63 18.27
N PHE A 572 -17.74 35.89 17.21
CA PHE A 572 -16.52 36.11 16.44
C PHE A 572 -16.47 37.50 15.79
N GLU A 573 -17.61 38.09 15.46
CA GLU A 573 -17.70 39.45 14.89
C GLU A 573 -17.34 40.55 15.91
N THR A 574 -17.48 40.26 17.21
CA THR A 574 -17.30 41.24 18.30
C THR A 574 -16.06 40.99 19.16
N ASP A 575 -15.61 39.74 19.28
CA ASP A 575 -14.42 39.31 20.02
C ASP A 575 -13.75 38.12 19.31
N PRO A 576 -12.92 38.37 18.28
CA PRO A 576 -12.36 37.31 17.45
C PRO A 576 -11.40 36.40 18.22
N GLU A 577 -10.58 36.95 19.11
CA GLU A 577 -9.57 36.18 19.85
C GLU A 577 -10.19 35.33 20.96
N GLY A 578 -11.09 35.91 21.76
CA GLY A 578 -11.79 35.19 22.83
C GLY A 578 -12.75 34.14 22.27
N ALA A 579 -13.51 34.48 21.22
CA ALA A 579 -14.41 33.54 20.56
C ALA A 579 -13.67 32.36 19.91
N PHE A 580 -12.50 32.61 19.30
CA PHE A 580 -11.70 31.55 18.69
C PHE A 580 -11.13 30.58 19.72
N ALA A 581 -10.55 31.10 20.81
CA ALA A 581 -10.03 30.28 21.90
C ALA A 581 -11.13 29.44 22.57
N GLU A 582 -12.30 30.04 22.82
CA GLU A 582 -13.46 29.35 23.38
C GLU A 582 -14.00 28.28 22.41
N GLN A 583 -14.09 28.58 21.12
CA GLN A 583 -14.53 27.64 20.08
C GLN A 583 -13.57 26.44 19.97
N GLN A 584 -12.25 26.66 20.04
CA GLN A 584 -11.26 25.57 20.03
C GLN A 584 -11.40 24.66 21.26
N ARG A 585 -11.57 25.25 22.46
CA ARG A 585 -11.79 24.48 23.70
C ARG A 585 -13.04 23.61 23.63
N LEU A 586 -14.16 24.18 23.15
CA LEU A 586 -15.43 23.48 23.05
C LEU A 586 -15.40 22.37 21.98
N ARG A 587 -14.73 22.61 20.84
CA ARG A 587 -14.52 21.59 19.80
C ARG A 587 -13.64 20.44 20.29
N LYS A 588 -12.58 20.73 21.06
CA LYS A 588 -11.75 19.69 21.69
C LYS A 588 -12.57 18.81 22.61
N ARG A 589 -13.41 19.41 23.48
CA ARG A 589 -14.29 18.66 24.38
C ARG A 589 -15.32 17.80 23.62
N LYS A 590 -15.88 18.33 22.54
CA LYS A 590 -16.78 17.57 21.66
C LYS A 590 -16.08 16.36 21.02
N LEU A 591 -14.85 16.55 20.55
CA LEU A 591 -14.06 15.50 19.92
C LEU A 591 -13.62 14.42 20.92
N GLU A 592 -13.37 14.78 22.18
CA GLU A 592 -13.14 13.83 23.28
C GLU A 592 -14.37 12.92 23.52
N ILE A 593 -15.58 13.51 23.51
CA ILE A 593 -16.85 12.75 23.64
C ILE A 593 -17.06 11.85 22.42
N GLU A 594 -16.81 12.33 21.20
CA GLU A 594 -16.93 11.53 19.96
C GLU A 594 -15.89 10.40 19.89
N SER A 595 -14.67 10.62 20.40
CA SER A 595 -13.62 9.60 20.47
C SER A 595 -13.97 8.48 21.44
N ARG A 596 -14.54 8.80 22.60
CA ARG A 596 -15.01 7.80 23.57
C ARG A 596 -16.16 6.98 22.99
N LEU A 597 -17.08 7.63 22.29
CA LEU A 597 -18.17 6.98 21.58
C LEU A 597 -17.71 6.04 20.46
N GLY A 598 -16.63 6.42 19.75
CA GLY A 598 -15.96 5.57 18.78
C GLY A 598 -15.27 4.35 19.41
N GLN A 599 -14.76 4.48 20.63
CA GLN A 599 -14.18 3.38 21.40
C GLN A 599 -15.26 2.41 21.90
N MET A 600 -16.41 2.89 22.37
CA MET A 600 -17.57 2.05 22.71
C MET A 600 -18.06 1.24 21.50
N ALA A 601 -18.24 1.88 20.35
CA ALA A 601 -18.68 1.20 19.12
C ALA A 601 -17.69 0.11 18.67
N ARG A 602 -16.40 0.26 18.99
CA ARG A 602 -15.34 -0.73 18.73
C ARG A 602 -15.33 -1.86 19.77
N LYS A 603 -15.53 -1.56 21.07
CA LYS A 603 -15.70 -2.55 22.15
C LYS A 603 -16.91 -3.45 21.83
N ARG A 604 -18.02 -2.83 21.38
CA ARG A 604 -19.24 -3.50 20.87
C ARG A 604 -19.02 -4.35 19.62
N ALA A 605 -18.10 -3.98 18.74
CA ALA A 605 -17.77 -4.77 17.55
C ALA A 605 -16.90 -5.99 17.90
N ALA A 606 -16.12 -5.91 18.99
CA ALA A 606 -15.26 -6.99 19.47
C ALA A 606 -16.04 -8.09 20.22
N GLU A 607 -17.10 -7.75 20.97
CA GLU A 607 -17.99 -8.71 21.64
C GLU A 607 -18.91 -9.49 20.68
N VAL A 608 -19.05 -9.04 19.43
CA VAL A 608 -19.88 -9.70 18.40
C VAL A 608 -19.10 -10.78 17.61
N ALA A 609 -17.82 -11.00 17.93
CA ALA A 609 -17.07 -12.12 17.37
C ALA A 609 -17.52 -13.44 18.03
N PRO A 610 -17.99 -14.44 17.26
CA PRO A 610 -18.39 -15.72 17.85
C PRO A 610 -17.17 -16.47 18.40
N GLU A 611 -17.14 -16.68 19.71
CA GLU A 611 -16.29 -17.70 20.32
C GLU A 611 -16.79 -19.09 19.88
N GLY A 612 -16.05 -19.73 18.98
CA GLY A 612 -16.42 -21.04 18.50
C GLY A 612 -15.43 -21.63 17.51
N GLN A 613 -14.22 -21.96 17.98
CA GLN A 613 -13.55 -23.26 17.75
C GLN A 613 -12.10 -23.22 18.24
N SER A 614 -11.86 -23.66 19.48
CA SER A 614 -10.60 -24.32 19.81
C SER A 614 -10.84 -25.54 20.70
N ALA A 615 -10.24 -26.65 20.30
CA ALA A 615 -9.90 -27.86 21.06
C ALA A 615 -10.99 -28.91 21.36
N ALA A 616 -11.06 -29.93 20.48
CA ALA A 616 -11.18 -31.33 20.89
C ALA A 616 -10.67 -32.25 19.75
N GLY A 617 -9.55 -32.94 19.95
CA GLY A 617 -8.99 -33.83 18.93
C GLY A 617 -7.61 -34.43 19.21
N ALA A 618 -7.36 -34.91 20.43
CA ALA A 618 -6.36 -35.95 20.71
C ALA A 618 -7.15 -37.05 21.46
N ILE A 619 -7.15 -38.33 21.09
CA ILE A 619 -6.08 -39.32 21.32
C ILE A 619 -6.42 -40.66 20.57
N ASN A 620 -5.36 -41.30 20.04
CA ASN A 620 -5.09 -42.74 19.75
C ASN A 620 -5.90 -43.60 18.75
N ALA A 621 -5.18 -44.12 17.73
CA ALA A 621 -4.73 -45.52 17.60
C ALA A 621 -3.90 -45.63 16.29
N GLY A 622 -2.77 -46.31 16.16
CA GLY A 622 -1.99 -47.16 17.05
C GLY A 622 -0.63 -47.44 16.40
N GLY A 623 0.34 -47.82 17.22
CA GLY A 623 1.57 -48.46 16.77
C GLY A 623 1.46 -49.98 16.93
N ASP A 624 1.95 -50.67 15.92
CA ASP A 624 2.45 -52.06 15.87
C ASP A 624 3.02 -52.15 14.43
N GLN A 625 4.17 -52.71 14.07
CA GLN A 625 5.22 -53.49 14.72
C GLN A 625 6.42 -53.50 13.76
N GLU A 626 7.65 -53.47 14.30
CA GLU A 626 8.81 -54.07 13.63
C GLU A 626 8.64 -55.60 13.61
N THR A 627 8.81 -56.22 12.44
CA THR A 627 9.48 -57.53 12.29
C THR A 627 9.99 -57.68 10.86
N ASP A 628 11.28 -58.00 10.77
CA ASP A 628 12.13 -58.48 9.65
C ASP A 628 12.55 -57.52 8.52
#